data_AF-A0A9D6END4-F1
#
_entry.id   AF-A0A9D6END4-F1
#
_cell.length_a   1.000
_cell.length_b   1.000
_cell.length_c   1.000
_cell.angle_alpha   90.00
_cell.angle_beta   90.00
_cell.angle_gamma   90.00
#
_symmetry.space_group_name_H-M   'P 1'
#
loop_
_entity.id
_entity.type
_entity.pdbx_description
1 polymer ?
#
loop_
_entity_poly.entity_id
_entity_poly.type
_entity_poly.pdbx_seq_one_letter_code
_entity_poly.pdbx_strand_id
1 'polypeptide(L)' 'GVSRWRVGVGMIPRGEVGLIFAGIGLSNRAVEHELYSALVTMIMVSTFIVPPWLKALYRRP' A
#
# COMPACT_ATOMS: atom_id res chain seq x y z
N GLY A 1 -20.52 -10.35 -11.67
CA GLY A 1 -19.10 -10.15 -12.05
C GLY A 1 -18.40 -9.27 -11.01
N VAL A 2 -17.15 -9.58 -10.67
CA VAL A 2 -16.35 -8.74 -9.76
C VAL A 2 -16.10 -7.38 -10.43
N SER A 3 -16.36 -6.27 -9.73
CA SER A 3 -16.12 -4.94 -10.31
C SER A 3 -14.62 -4.64 -10.33
N ARG A 4 -14.13 -4.09 -11.45
CA ARG A 4 -12.71 -3.73 -11.66
C ARG A 4 -12.13 -2.89 -10.51
N TRP A 5 -12.93 -1.98 -9.94
CA TRP A 5 -12.56 -1.15 -8.78
C TRP A 5 -12.33 -1.93 -7.48
N ARG A 6 -13.11 -3.00 -7.22
CA ARG A 6 -12.93 -3.85 -6.04
C ARG A 6 -11.61 -4.62 -6.11
N VAL A 7 -11.25 -5.09 -7.31
CA VAL A 7 -9.96 -5.76 -7.55
C VAL A 7 -8.81 -4.77 -7.40
N GLY A 8 -8.89 -3.61 -8.06
CA GLY A 8 -7.82 -2.61 -8.01
C GLY A 8 -7.53 -2.11 -6.60
N VAL A 9 -8.57 -1.74 -5.85
CA VAL A 9 -8.42 -1.30 -4.44
C VAL A 9 -7.96 -2.44 -3.53
N GLY A 10 -8.42 -3.67 -3.79
CA GLY A 10 -7.94 -4.85 -3.08
C GLY A 10 -6.45 -5.11 -3.27
N MET A 11 -5.92 -4.81 -4.46
CA MET A 11 -4.54 -5.13 -4.87
C MET A 11 -3.51 -4.05 -4.56
N ILE A 12 -3.88 -2.97 -3.87
CA ILE A 12 -2.92 -1.97 -3.40
C ILE A 12 -1.88 -2.67 -2.51
N PRO A 13 -0.58 -2.62 -2.86
CA PRO A 13 0.47 -3.26 -2.09
C PRO A 13 0.59 -2.58 -0.71
N ARG A 14 0.50 -3.39 0.34
CA ARG A 14 0.48 -2.96 1.74
C ARG A 14 1.00 -4.06 2.65
N GLY A 15 1.48 -3.68 3.83
CA GLY A 15 2.04 -4.60 4.82
C GLY A 15 3.56 -4.82 4.70
N GLU A 16 4.03 -5.91 5.30
CA GLU A 16 5.46 -6.13 5.56
C GLU A 16 6.32 -6.18 4.30
N VAL A 17 5.80 -6.70 3.19
CA VAL A 17 6.57 -6.89 1.95
C VAL A 17 7.03 -5.56 1.37
N GLY A 18 6.21 -4.51 1.47
CA GLY A 18 6.59 -3.16 1.05
C GLY A 18 7.68 -2.56 1.94
N LEU A 19 7.63 -2.82 3.24
CA LEU A 19 8.62 -2.35 4.21
C LEU A 19 9.96 -3.09 4.03
N ILE A 20 9.91 -4.41 3.78
CA ILE A 20 11.08 -5.23 3.46
C ILE A 20 11.76 -4.70 2.19
N PHE A 21 10.99 -4.42 1.14
CA PHE A 21 11.53 -3.88 -0.11
C PHE A 21 12.18 -2.50 0.08
N ALA A 22 11.53 -1.61 0.83
CA ALA A 22 12.09 -0.30 1.17
C ALA A 22 13.39 -0.43 1.97
N GLY A 23 13.46 -1.36 2.94
CA GLY A 23 14.66 -1.61 3.74
C GLY A 23 15.83 -2.21 2.94
N ILE A 24 15.54 -3.14 2.02
CA ILE A 24 16.54 -3.67 1.09
C ILE A 24 17.03 -2.57 0.15
N GLY A 25 16.12 -1.73 -0.36
CA GLY A 25 16.46 -0.59 -1.22
C GLY A 25 17.38 0.42 -0.55
N LEU A 26 17.15 0.70 0.74
CA LEU A 26 18.00 1.56 1.54
C LEU A 26 19.40 0.94 1.76
N SER A 27 19.44 -0.36 2.10
CA SER A 27 20.70 -1.10 2.31
C SER A 27 21.56 -1.17 1.06
N ASN A 28 20.93 -1.31 -0.11
CA ASN A 28 21.61 -1.36 -1.41
C ASN A 28 21.94 0.04 -1.98
N ARG A 29 21.69 1.12 -1.23
CA ARG A 29 21.80 2.52 -1.70
C ARG A 29 20.98 2.84 -2.96
N ALA A 30 19.97 2.02 -3.26
CA ALA A 30 19.03 2.27 -4.37
C ALA A 30 17.95 3.29 -3.98
N VAL A 31 17.72 3.48 -2.68
CA VAL A 31 16.71 4.37 -2.10
C VAL A 31 17.39 5.24 -1.05
N GLU A 32 17.27 6.56 -1.18
CA GLU A 32 17.77 7.50 -0.16
C GLU A 32 16.87 7.53 1.08
N HIS A 33 17.40 8.03 2.20
CA HIS A 33 16.70 8.00 3.48
C HIS A 33 15.36 8.76 3.46
N GLU A 34 15.29 9.86 2.69
CA GLU A 34 14.06 10.63 2.48
C GLU A 34 13.00 9.81 1.73
N LEU A 35 13.41 9.07 0.69
CA LEU A 35 12.51 8.22 -0.07
C LEU A 35 12.08 7.00 0.74
N TYR A 36 12.96 6.44 1.57
CA TYR A 36 12.60 5.39 2.52
C TYR A 36 11.49 5.85 3.48
N SER A 37 11.66 7.03 4.09
CA SER A 37 10.64 7.61 4.98
C SER A 37 9.31 7.82 4.24
N ALA A 38 9.34 8.37 3.03
CA ALA A 38 8.16 8.55 2.20
C ALA A 38 7.44 7.22 1.87
N LEU A 39 8.19 6.16 1.55
CA LEU A 39 7.63 4.83 1.29
C LEU A 39 6.96 4.24 2.53
N VAL A 40 7.60 4.36 3.70
CA VAL A 40 7.01 3.89 4.97
C VAL A 40 5.70 4.63 5.26
N THR A 41 5.68 5.96 5.11
CA THR A 41 4.47 6.76 5.28
C THR A 41 3.38 6.35 4.29
N MET A 42 3.72 6.16 3.01
CA MET A 42 2.78 5.69 1.99
C MET A 42 2.14 4.35 2.39
N ILE A 43 2.94 3.39 2.85
CA ILE A 43 2.47 2.05 3.24
C ILE A 43 1.54 2.14 4.45
N MET A 44 1.87 2.97 5.46
CA MET A 44 0.98 3.18 6.60
C MET A 44 -0.35 3.80 6.17
N VAL A 45 -0.29 4.88 5.38
CA VAL A 45 -1.47 5.60 4.92
C VAL A 45 -2.38 4.70 4.07
N SER A 46 -1.81 3.94 3.13
CA SER A 46 -2.60 3.01 2.30
C SER A 46 -3.20 1.87 3.13
N THR A 47 -2.48 1.38 4.15
CA THR A 47 -3.00 0.33 5.06
C THR A 47 -4.23 0.80 5.83
N PHE A 48 -4.26 2.07 6.26
CA PHE A 48 -5.42 2.64 6.95
C PHE A 48 -6.57 3.02 6.01
N ILE A 49 -6.27 3.56 4.81
CA ILE A 49 -7.29 4.05 3.88
C ILE A 49 -8.01 2.91 3.15
N VAL A 50 -7.31 1.84 2.79
CA VAL A 50 -7.90 0.82 1.93
C VAL A 50 -9.05 0.02 2.60
N PRO A 51 -9.00 -0.39 3.88
CA PRO A 51 -10.12 -1.08 4.54
C PRO A 51 -11.45 -0.30 4.52
N PRO A 52 -11.54 0.99 4.91
CA PRO A 52 -12.77 1.75 4.80
C PRO A 52 -13.18 1.95 3.34
N TRP A 53 -12.23 2.10 2.41
CA TRP A 53 -12.54 2.25 0.99
C TRP A 53 -13.14 0.98 0.40
N LEU A 54 -12.55 -0.17 0.72
CA LEU A 54 -13.05 -1.49 0.32
C LEU A 54 -14.43 -1.75 0.93
N LYS A 55 -14.64 -1.38 2.20
CA LYS A 55 -15.95 -1.47 2.86
C LYS A 55 -17.00 -0.62 2.13
N ALA A 56 -16.67 0.60 1.72
CA ALA A 56 -17.58 1.44 0.94
C ALA A 56 -17.90 0.85 -0.45
N LEU A 57 -16.91 0.26 -1.13
CA LEU A 57 -17.06 -0.43 -2.42
C LEU A 57 -17.93 -1.69 -2.33
N TYR A 58 -17.86 -2.42 -1.22
CA TYR A 58 -18.72 -3.58 -0.94
C TYR A 58 -20.08 -3.20 -0.34
N ARG A 59 -20.24 -1.99 0.21
CA ARG A 59 -21.50 -1.44 0.71
C ARG A 59 -22.36 -0.80 -0.41
N ARG A 60 -22.27 -1.35 -1.62
CA ARG A 60 -23.25 -1.12 -2.69
C ARG A 60 -24.27 -2.27 -2.58
N PRO A 61 -25.59 -1.99 -2.63
CA PRO A 61 -26.62 -3.05 -2.64
C PRO A 61 -26.43 -4.01 -3.83
#